data_AF-F4L4C2-F1
#
_entry.id   AF-F4L4C2-F1
#
_cell.length_a   1.000
_cell.length_b   1.000
_cell.length_c   1.000
_cell.angle_alpha   90.00
_cell.angle_beta   90.00
_cell.angle_gamma   90.00
#
_symmetry.space_group_name_H-M   'P 1'
#
loop_
_entity.id
_entity.type
_entity.pdbx_description
1 polymer ?
#
loop_
_entity_poly.entity_id
_entity_poly.type
_entity_poly.pdbx_seq_one_letter_code
_entity_poly.pdbx_strand_id
1 'polypeptide(L)'
;MARKKEDFLCMVDANSYFYMRITELNNSKTLWDYLADSQKVCFSNIVNSELNRNDKKFVAYYQITQSEVIKRHSKHAYNFKKNQTKLTLALFDEIIKVGDKDGGEKANWAAAIDTFFQRKQLAYISDEDRAIGNSLKKRDGFLKDQIATFPFFPIWNTFDTILYLYARQILTFDLAEDAIRGLDGFFLKLEKGTLETQKRDGTLSKDQFSRSIRDSFDRSNTRKIAYIERLQLIQKSLSV
;
A
#
# COMPACT_ATOMS: atom_id res chain seq x y z
N MET A 1 -26.81 2.57 -14.70
CA MET A 1 -26.35 3.92 -14.28
C MET A 1 -24.85 3.83 -14.02
N ALA A 2 -24.00 4.43 -14.86
CA ALA A 2 -22.55 4.42 -14.63
C ALA A 2 -22.23 5.32 -13.43
N ARG A 3 -21.72 4.74 -12.32
CA ARG A 3 -21.26 5.52 -11.17
C ARG A 3 -20.15 6.46 -11.67
N LYS A 4 -20.32 7.78 -11.51
CA LYS A 4 -19.25 8.76 -11.75
C LYS A 4 -18.08 8.36 -10.85
N LYS A 5 -16.95 7.96 -11.43
CA LYS A 5 -15.67 7.93 -10.71
C LYS A 5 -15.38 9.36 -10.30
N GLU A 6 -15.48 9.68 -9.02
CA GLU A 6 -14.74 10.75 -8.34
C GLU A 6 -15.35 10.99 -6.96
N ASP A 7 -14.68 10.48 -5.93
CA ASP A 7 -14.62 11.15 -4.62
C ASP A 7 -13.14 11.40 -4.27
N PHE A 8 -12.24 10.42 -4.44
CA PHE A 8 -10.81 10.55 -4.10
C PHE A 8 -9.86 10.21 -5.27
N LEU A 9 -8.71 10.89 -5.27
CA LEU A 9 -7.52 10.44 -6.01
C LEU A 9 -6.60 9.66 -5.05
N CYS A 10 -6.27 8.43 -5.39
CA CYS A 10 -5.41 7.56 -4.58
C CYS A 10 -3.99 7.57 -5.16
N MET A 11 -3.02 8.08 -4.39
CA MET A 11 -1.60 7.99 -4.70
C MET A 11 -1.04 6.73 -4.07
N VAL A 12 -0.68 5.74 -4.87
CA VAL A 12 -0.36 4.39 -4.40
C VAL A 12 1.14 4.14 -4.45
N ASP A 13 1.71 3.64 -3.37
CA ASP A 13 3.10 3.19 -3.30
C ASP A 13 3.31 1.82 -3.98
N ALA A 14 4.55 1.49 -4.34
CA ALA A 14 4.89 0.24 -5.02
C ALA A 14 4.45 -0.99 -4.22
N ASN A 15 4.71 -1.02 -2.91
CA ASN A 15 4.36 -2.16 -2.07
C ASN A 15 2.85 -2.39 -2.00
N SER A 16 2.07 -1.34 -1.73
CA SER A 16 0.60 -1.46 -1.67
C SER A 16 0.01 -1.83 -3.02
N TYR A 17 0.58 -1.30 -4.10
CA TYR A 17 0.21 -1.71 -5.45
C TYR A 17 0.32 -3.23 -5.62
N PHE A 18 1.45 -3.81 -5.20
CA PHE A 18 1.66 -5.24 -5.29
C PHE A 18 0.70 -6.03 -4.39
N TYR A 19 0.49 -5.61 -3.15
CA TYR A 19 -0.40 -6.31 -2.22
C TYR A 19 -1.85 -6.30 -2.68
N MET A 20 -2.33 -5.17 -3.21
CA MET A 20 -3.67 -5.08 -3.78
C MET A 20 -3.84 -5.95 -5.04
N ARG A 21 -2.78 -6.14 -5.82
CA ARG A 21 -2.80 -6.95 -7.05
C ARG A 21 -2.81 -8.45 -6.82
N ILE A 22 -2.31 -8.91 -5.68
CA ILE A 22 -2.23 -10.35 -5.36
C ILE A 22 -3.40 -10.80 -4.49
N THR A 23 -4.12 -9.85 -3.90
CA THR A 23 -5.31 -10.11 -3.09
C THR A 23 -6.48 -10.36 -4.04
N GLU A 24 -6.67 -11.61 -4.44
CA GLU A 24 -7.82 -12.06 -5.22
C GLU A 24 -9.07 -12.09 -4.34
N LEU A 25 -10.18 -11.57 -4.87
CA LEU A 25 -11.46 -11.53 -4.16
C LEU A 25 -12.46 -12.49 -4.81
N ASN A 26 -13.01 -12.13 -5.96
CA ASN A 26 -13.99 -12.92 -6.69
C ASN A 26 -13.88 -12.67 -8.20
N ASN A 27 -14.41 -13.60 -9.02
CA ASN A 27 -14.46 -13.44 -10.49
C ASN A 27 -13.13 -13.02 -11.12
N SER A 28 -12.01 -13.51 -10.56
CA SER A 28 -10.65 -13.11 -10.95
C SER A 28 -10.34 -11.61 -10.82
N LYS A 29 -11.18 -10.84 -10.10
CA LYS A 29 -10.89 -9.46 -9.72
C LYS A 29 -10.03 -9.44 -8.46
N THR A 30 -9.03 -8.59 -8.51
CA THR A 30 -8.14 -8.28 -7.40
C THR A 30 -8.68 -7.08 -6.62
N LEU A 31 -8.21 -6.89 -5.39
CA LEU A 31 -8.51 -5.68 -4.61
C LEU A 31 -8.15 -4.40 -5.38
N TRP A 32 -7.05 -4.44 -6.16
CA TRP A 32 -6.69 -3.33 -7.05
C TRP A 32 -7.80 -3.03 -8.05
N ASP A 33 -8.40 -4.04 -8.68
CA ASP A 33 -9.42 -3.82 -9.72
C ASP A 33 -10.65 -3.14 -9.13
N TYR A 34 -11.05 -3.52 -7.91
CA TYR A 34 -12.13 -2.84 -7.19
C TYR A 34 -11.82 -1.37 -6.87
N LEU A 35 -10.60 -1.07 -6.43
CA LEU A 35 -10.18 0.31 -6.18
C LEU A 35 -10.11 1.11 -7.48
N ALA A 36 -9.48 0.56 -8.51
CA ALA A 36 -9.29 1.22 -9.80
C ALA A 36 -10.60 1.39 -10.58
N ASP A 37 -11.60 0.53 -10.38
CA ASP A 37 -12.94 0.65 -10.97
C ASP A 37 -13.78 1.74 -10.29
N SER A 38 -13.53 2.02 -9.00
CA SER A 38 -14.31 2.96 -8.21
C SER A 38 -13.67 4.35 -8.06
N GLN A 39 -12.34 4.43 -8.04
CA GLN A 39 -11.58 5.65 -7.78
C GLN A 39 -10.57 5.95 -8.89
N LYS A 40 -10.02 7.17 -8.85
CA LYS A 40 -8.86 7.52 -9.68
C LYS A 40 -7.59 7.13 -8.93
N VAL A 41 -6.80 6.21 -9.49
CA VAL A 41 -5.55 5.73 -8.89
C VAL A 41 -4.36 6.19 -9.74
N CYS A 42 -3.28 6.60 -9.06
CA CYS A 42 -2.05 7.03 -9.70
C CYS A 42 -0.82 6.85 -8.81
N PHE A 43 0.36 6.98 -9.40
CA PHE A 43 1.66 6.90 -8.72
C PHE A 43 2.72 7.73 -9.44
N SER A 44 3.77 8.15 -8.74
CA SER A 44 4.84 8.95 -9.36
C SER A 44 5.59 8.19 -10.47
N ASN A 45 6.32 8.93 -11.31
CA ASN A 45 7.15 8.33 -12.36
C ASN A 45 8.29 7.44 -11.80
N ILE A 46 8.77 7.73 -10.59
CA ILE A 46 9.79 6.90 -9.92
C ILE A 46 9.17 5.57 -9.52
N VAL A 47 8.00 5.60 -8.86
CA VAL A 47 7.26 4.39 -8.49
C VAL A 47 6.86 3.60 -9.75
N ASN A 48 6.38 4.25 -10.81
CA ASN A 48 6.12 3.59 -12.09
C ASN A 48 7.35 2.84 -12.63
N SER A 49 8.54 3.46 -12.52
CA SER A 49 9.80 2.85 -12.93
C SER A 49 10.19 1.67 -12.04
N GLU A 50 9.96 1.76 -10.73
CA GLU A 50 10.18 0.66 -9.77
C GLU A 50 9.25 -0.52 -10.03
N LEU A 51 7.98 -0.26 -10.32
CA LEU A 51 7.02 -1.29 -10.73
C LEU A 51 7.52 -2.02 -11.98
N ASN A 52 7.91 -1.27 -13.02
CA ASN A 52 8.44 -1.85 -14.25
C ASN A 52 9.75 -2.64 -14.03
N ARG A 53 10.63 -2.18 -13.14
CA ARG A 53 11.90 -2.87 -12.82
C ARG A 53 11.68 -4.17 -12.06
N ASN A 54 10.69 -4.19 -11.16
CA ASN A 54 10.40 -5.34 -10.31
C ASN A 54 9.38 -6.32 -10.92
N ASP A 55 8.83 -6.03 -12.10
CA ASP A 55 7.85 -6.88 -12.80
C ASP A 55 8.28 -8.37 -12.90
N LYS A 56 9.52 -8.66 -13.29
CA LYS A 56 10.03 -10.05 -13.34
C LYS A 56 10.08 -10.72 -11.97
N LYS A 57 10.45 -9.98 -10.93
CA LYS A 57 10.47 -10.50 -9.55
C LYS A 57 9.05 -10.71 -9.04
N PHE A 58 8.12 -9.84 -9.43
CA PHE A 58 6.71 -9.93 -9.11
C PHE A 58 6.08 -11.18 -9.72
N VAL A 59 6.26 -11.41 -11.02
CA VAL A 59 5.81 -12.64 -11.71
C VAL A 59 6.31 -13.89 -10.99
N ALA A 60 7.58 -13.92 -10.59
CA ALA A 60 8.17 -15.05 -9.89
C ALA A 60 7.65 -15.22 -8.46
N TYR A 61 7.47 -14.14 -7.71
CA TYR A 61 7.07 -14.19 -6.30
C TYR A 61 5.57 -14.49 -6.12
N TYR A 62 4.76 -14.10 -7.11
CA TYR A 62 3.30 -14.11 -7.00
C TYR A 62 2.60 -14.98 -8.04
N GLN A 63 3.34 -15.69 -8.91
CA GLN A 63 2.81 -16.62 -9.92
C GLN A 63 1.81 -15.99 -10.91
N ILE A 64 1.90 -14.67 -11.15
CA ILE A 64 1.04 -13.94 -12.08
C ILE A 64 1.65 -13.93 -13.48
N THR A 65 0.82 -13.96 -14.53
CA THR A 65 1.26 -13.86 -15.93
C THR A 65 1.79 -12.46 -16.29
N GLN A 66 3.04 -12.41 -16.77
CA GLN A 66 3.80 -11.18 -17.06
C GLN A 66 3.12 -10.20 -18.05
N SER A 67 2.38 -10.71 -19.03
CA SER A 67 1.74 -9.89 -20.07
C SER A 67 0.59 -9.03 -19.57
N GLU A 68 -0.05 -9.39 -18.46
CA GLU A 68 -1.13 -8.61 -17.85
C GLU A 68 -0.61 -7.44 -16.98
N VAL A 69 0.58 -7.61 -16.41
CA VAL A 69 1.18 -6.68 -15.45
C VAL A 69 1.71 -5.45 -16.18
N ILE A 70 2.54 -5.64 -17.21
CA ILE A 70 3.22 -4.57 -17.97
C ILE A 70 2.24 -3.59 -18.65
N LYS A 71 1.14 -4.07 -19.25
CA LYS A 71 0.19 -3.20 -19.98
C LYS A 71 -0.62 -2.26 -19.06
N ARG A 72 -0.65 -2.53 -17.75
CA ARG A 72 -1.53 -1.80 -16.81
C ARG A 72 -0.82 -0.68 -16.06
N HIS A 73 0.51 -0.69 -15.88
CA HIS A 73 1.21 0.32 -15.06
C HIS A 73 1.22 1.72 -15.67
N SER A 74 1.62 1.87 -16.94
CA SER A 74 1.84 3.18 -17.56
C SER A 74 0.60 4.08 -17.55
N LYS A 75 -0.60 3.49 -17.60
CA LYS A 75 -1.88 4.21 -17.54
C LYS A 75 -2.09 5.00 -16.24
N HIS A 76 -1.45 4.60 -15.15
CA HIS A 76 -1.63 5.18 -13.83
C HIS A 76 -0.46 6.09 -13.41
N ALA A 77 0.55 6.28 -14.27
CA ALA A 77 1.64 7.20 -13.98
C ALA A 77 1.13 8.64 -13.85
N TYR A 78 1.55 9.32 -12.77
CA TYR A 78 1.21 10.70 -12.50
C TYR A 78 2.12 11.63 -13.30
N ASN A 79 1.49 12.51 -14.07
CA ASN A 79 2.17 13.59 -14.76
C ASN A 79 2.17 14.82 -13.87
N PHE A 80 3.34 15.17 -13.34
CA PHE A 80 3.50 16.39 -12.54
C PHE A 80 3.17 17.63 -13.38
N LYS A 81 2.44 18.58 -12.78
CA LYS A 81 2.27 19.90 -13.40
C LYS A 81 3.52 20.75 -13.27
N LYS A 82 4.19 20.67 -12.12
CA LYS A 82 5.51 21.28 -11.88
C LYS A 82 6.61 20.32 -12.31
N ASN A 83 7.79 20.83 -12.65
CA ASN A 83 8.94 19.96 -12.90
C ASN A 83 9.22 19.13 -11.63
N GLN A 84 9.09 17.80 -11.74
CA GLN A 84 9.26 16.86 -10.62
C GLN A 84 10.57 17.12 -9.87
N THR A 85 11.68 17.28 -10.59
CA THR A 85 12.99 17.55 -10.00
C THR A 85 13.01 18.83 -9.19
N LYS A 86 12.36 19.91 -9.66
CA LYS A 86 12.28 21.17 -8.91
C LYS A 86 11.46 20.99 -7.62
N LEU A 87 10.37 20.24 -7.69
CA LEU A 87 9.51 20.03 -6.53
C LEU A 87 10.17 19.15 -5.47
N THR A 88 10.80 18.04 -5.89
CA THR A 88 11.53 17.17 -4.96
C THR A 88 12.73 17.88 -4.34
N LEU A 89 13.46 18.69 -5.13
CA LEU A 89 14.56 19.51 -4.61
C LEU A 89 14.07 20.53 -3.58
N ALA A 90 12.94 21.19 -3.83
CA ALA A 90 12.38 22.16 -2.89
C ALA A 90 11.86 21.53 -1.59
N LEU A 91 11.37 20.28 -1.64
CA LEU A 91 10.80 19.59 -0.48
C LEU A 91 11.85 18.84 0.35
N PHE A 92 12.90 18.32 -0.30
CA PHE A 92 13.84 17.37 0.31
C PHE A 92 15.30 17.76 0.19
N ASP A 93 15.60 18.90 -0.44
CA ASP A 93 16.96 19.37 -0.73
C ASP A 93 17.81 18.37 -1.53
N GLU A 94 17.15 17.54 -2.36
CA GLU A 94 17.83 16.54 -3.18
C GLU A 94 17.13 16.25 -4.53
N ILE A 95 17.90 15.74 -5.48
CA ILE A 95 17.40 15.22 -6.76
C ILE A 95 17.18 13.72 -6.63
N ILE A 96 15.91 13.30 -6.61
CA ILE A 96 15.53 11.90 -6.45
C ILE A 96 15.63 11.14 -7.77
N LYS A 97 16.25 9.96 -7.73
CA LYS A 97 16.41 9.02 -8.83
C LYS A 97 15.91 7.62 -8.45
N VAL A 98 15.69 6.78 -9.46
CA VAL A 98 15.28 5.38 -9.26
C VAL A 98 16.38 4.62 -8.55
N GLY A 99 16.04 3.97 -7.43
CA GLY A 99 16.97 3.20 -6.60
C GLY A 99 17.62 4.00 -5.47
N ASP A 100 17.35 5.31 -5.38
CA ASP A 100 17.72 6.09 -4.19
C ASP A 100 16.96 5.59 -2.97
N LYS A 101 17.55 5.76 -1.79
CA LYS A 101 16.92 5.39 -0.52
C LYS A 101 15.65 6.21 -0.31
N ASP A 102 14.53 5.51 -0.10
CA ASP A 102 13.19 6.07 0.06
C ASP A 102 12.74 6.93 -1.15
N GLY A 103 13.35 6.72 -2.32
CA GLY A 103 13.16 7.56 -3.51
C GLY A 103 11.75 7.45 -4.08
N GLY A 104 11.19 6.24 -4.12
CA GLY A 104 9.80 5.99 -4.52
C GLY A 104 8.83 6.76 -3.63
N GLU A 105 8.97 6.62 -2.32
CA GLU A 105 8.12 7.23 -1.29
C GLU A 105 8.14 8.76 -1.37
N LYS A 106 9.35 9.34 -1.41
CA LYS A 106 9.54 10.80 -1.51
C LYS A 106 8.98 11.36 -2.82
N ALA A 107 9.22 10.70 -3.95
CA ALA A 107 8.68 11.13 -5.24
C ALA A 107 7.15 11.02 -5.27
N ASN A 108 6.59 9.97 -4.68
CA ASN A 108 5.15 9.79 -4.57
C ASN A 108 4.51 10.80 -3.62
N TRP A 109 5.20 11.16 -2.53
CA TRP A 109 4.78 12.21 -1.61
C TRP A 109 4.76 13.58 -2.28
N ALA A 110 5.81 13.92 -3.03
CA ALA A 110 5.84 15.15 -3.82
C ALA A 110 4.68 15.20 -4.84
N ALA A 111 4.37 14.08 -5.51
CA ALA A 111 3.22 13.98 -6.40
C ALA A 111 1.89 14.16 -5.66
N ALA A 112 1.76 13.61 -4.46
CA ALA A 112 0.58 13.77 -3.62
C ALA A 112 0.38 15.23 -3.19
N ILE A 113 1.44 15.91 -2.78
CA ILE A 113 1.41 17.35 -2.48
C ILE A 113 1.03 18.18 -3.72
N ASP A 114 1.68 17.95 -4.86
CA ASP A 114 1.36 18.64 -6.12
C ASP A 114 -0.11 18.46 -6.49
N THR A 115 -0.65 17.25 -6.27
CA THR A 115 -2.04 16.90 -6.56
C THR A 115 -3.01 17.54 -5.57
N PHE A 116 -2.69 17.56 -4.27
CA PHE A 116 -3.56 18.14 -3.24
C PHE A 116 -3.86 19.62 -3.52
N PHE A 117 -2.85 20.38 -3.94
CA PHE A 117 -3.05 21.79 -4.33
C PHE A 117 -3.92 21.98 -5.58
N GLN A 118 -4.22 20.90 -6.31
CA GLN A 118 -5.04 20.90 -7.52
C GLN A 118 -6.41 20.23 -7.31
N ARG A 119 -6.54 19.34 -6.32
CA ARG A 119 -7.74 18.54 -6.01
C ARG A 119 -7.83 18.33 -4.51
N LYS A 120 -9.01 18.59 -3.92
CA LYS A 120 -9.19 18.61 -2.45
C LYS A 120 -9.23 17.22 -1.78
N GLN A 121 -9.46 16.14 -2.52
CA GLN A 121 -9.67 14.81 -1.94
C GLN A 121 -8.63 13.83 -2.48
N LEU A 122 -7.64 13.53 -1.65
CA LEU A 122 -6.52 12.63 -1.93
C LEU A 122 -6.37 11.63 -0.78
N ALA A 123 -5.97 10.41 -1.09
CA ALA A 123 -5.48 9.44 -0.11
C ALA A 123 -4.13 8.92 -0.57
N TYR A 124 -3.16 8.81 0.33
CA TYR A 124 -1.86 8.21 0.05
C TYR A 124 -1.86 6.78 0.58
N ILE A 125 -1.65 5.79 -0.29
CA ILE A 125 -1.76 4.38 0.07
C ILE A 125 -0.37 3.76 0.17
N SER A 126 0.08 3.43 1.38
CA SER A 126 1.35 2.73 1.66
C SER A 126 1.15 1.62 2.69
N ASP A 127 1.74 0.46 2.43
CA ASP A 127 1.89 -0.65 3.38
C ASP A 127 3.33 -0.78 3.89
N GLU A 128 4.20 0.18 3.59
CA GLU A 128 5.60 0.16 4.03
C GLU A 128 5.71 0.76 5.43
N ASP A 129 5.77 -0.13 6.43
CA ASP A 129 6.01 0.24 7.84
C ASP A 129 7.26 1.10 8.01
N ARG A 130 8.30 0.93 7.17
CA ARG A 130 9.51 1.77 7.24
C ARG A 130 9.26 3.20 6.75
N ALA A 131 8.31 3.39 5.85
CA ALA A 131 7.94 4.68 5.32
C ALA A 131 7.00 5.40 6.28
N ILE A 132 5.97 4.71 6.80
CA ILE A 132 4.97 5.26 7.74
C ILE A 132 5.52 5.38 9.16
N GLY A 133 6.57 4.61 9.48
CA GLY A 133 7.14 4.51 10.81
C GLY A 133 6.62 3.28 11.54
N ASN A 134 7.52 2.64 12.29
CA ASN A 134 7.20 1.44 13.05
C ASN A 134 7.30 1.76 14.55
N SER A 135 6.14 1.92 15.18
CA SER A 135 6.02 2.23 16.61
C SER A 135 6.70 1.17 17.50
N LEU A 136 6.77 -0.08 17.04
CA LEU A 136 7.38 -1.20 17.77
C LEU A 136 8.92 -1.19 17.67
N LYS A 137 9.49 -0.63 16.60
CA LYS A 137 10.95 -0.53 16.40
C LYS A 137 11.52 0.83 16.80
N LYS A 138 10.71 1.73 17.37
CA LYS A 138 11.07 3.14 17.66
C LYS A 138 11.81 3.80 16.49
N ARG A 139 11.39 3.49 15.27
CA ARG A 139 11.96 4.05 14.05
C ARG A 139 10.90 4.86 13.37
N ASP A 140 11.12 6.16 13.33
CA ASP A 140 10.30 7.07 12.57
C ASP A 140 10.60 6.85 11.08
N GLY A 141 9.54 6.61 10.34
CA GLY A 141 9.60 6.49 8.88
C GLY A 141 9.52 7.87 8.26
N PHE A 142 10.06 8.03 7.06
CA PHE A 142 10.07 9.31 6.36
C PHE A 142 8.69 9.97 6.30
N LEU A 143 7.63 9.20 6.00
CA LEU A 143 6.27 9.72 5.94
C LEU A 143 5.75 10.16 7.31
N LYS A 144 6.23 9.60 8.43
CA LYS A 144 5.75 9.99 9.76
C LYS A 144 6.04 11.46 10.06
N ASP A 145 7.28 11.88 9.83
CA ASP A 145 7.73 13.27 10.04
C ASP A 145 7.01 14.21 9.06
N GLN A 146 6.76 13.73 7.84
CA GLN A 146 6.04 14.49 6.82
C GLN A 146 4.54 14.60 7.11
N ILE A 147 3.88 13.57 7.66
CA ILE A 147 2.47 13.63 8.09
C ILE A 147 2.28 14.68 9.17
N ALA A 148 3.18 14.72 10.16
CA ALA A 148 3.13 15.70 11.23
C ALA A 148 3.29 17.14 10.70
N THR A 149 4.10 17.31 9.66
CA THR A 149 4.37 18.61 9.03
C THR A 149 3.29 19.01 8.01
N PHE A 150 2.68 18.02 7.34
CA PHE A 150 1.76 18.20 6.21
C PHE A 150 0.55 17.23 6.29
N PRO A 151 -0.39 17.44 7.23
CA PRO A 151 -1.56 16.56 7.42
C PRO A 151 -2.68 16.84 6.40
N PHE A 152 -2.32 17.02 5.12
CA PHE A 152 -3.24 17.46 4.07
C PHE A 152 -4.23 16.37 3.63
N PHE A 153 -3.80 15.11 3.70
CA PHE A 153 -4.57 13.96 3.25
C PHE A 153 -4.27 12.74 4.13
N PRO A 154 -5.23 11.81 4.28
CA PRO A 154 -4.99 10.58 5.02
C PRO A 154 -3.95 9.69 4.33
N ILE A 155 -3.17 8.99 5.15
CA ILE A 155 -2.41 7.82 4.72
C ILE A 155 -3.23 6.58 5.04
N TRP A 156 -3.47 5.76 4.03
CA TRP A 156 -4.15 4.47 4.13
C TRP A 156 -3.15 3.35 3.90
N ASN A 157 -3.36 2.22 4.57
CA ASN A 157 -2.78 0.95 4.14
C ASN A 157 -3.79 0.16 3.29
N THR A 158 -3.41 -1.02 2.81
CA THR A 158 -4.32 -1.85 2.01
C THR A 158 -5.52 -2.34 2.83
N PHE A 159 -5.41 -2.53 4.15
CA PHE A 159 -6.56 -2.85 5.00
C PHE A 159 -7.57 -1.69 5.09
N ASP A 160 -7.10 -0.44 5.24
CA ASP A 160 -7.96 0.74 5.27
C ASP A 160 -8.69 0.91 3.92
N THR A 161 -8.04 0.52 2.83
CA THR A 161 -8.66 0.47 1.49
C THR A 161 -9.82 -0.53 1.45
N ILE A 162 -9.67 -1.72 2.05
CA ILE A 162 -10.76 -2.70 2.14
C ILE A 162 -11.93 -2.13 2.94
N LEU A 163 -11.67 -1.54 4.12
CA LEU A 163 -12.71 -0.93 4.94
C LEU A 163 -13.44 0.19 4.18
N TYR A 164 -12.70 1.03 3.44
CA TYR A 164 -13.27 2.09 2.62
C TYR A 164 -14.19 1.55 1.53
N LEU A 165 -13.73 0.56 0.75
CA LEU A 165 -14.51 -0.03 -0.33
C LEU A 165 -15.80 -0.69 0.20
N TYR A 166 -15.69 -1.34 1.35
CA TYR A 166 -16.86 -1.90 2.04
C TYR A 166 -17.83 -0.81 2.52
N ALA A 167 -17.34 0.23 3.19
CA ALA A 167 -18.16 1.35 3.66
C ALA A 167 -18.91 2.06 2.51
N ARG A 168 -18.31 2.06 1.31
CA ARG A 168 -18.91 2.60 0.08
C ARG A 168 -19.83 1.61 -0.64
N GLN A 169 -20.10 0.45 -0.06
CA GLN A 169 -20.91 -0.63 -0.62
C GLN A 169 -20.42 -1.04 -2.02
N ILE A 170 -19.10 -1.08 -2.19
CA ILE A 170 -18.44 -1.60 -3.39
C ILE A 170 -18.12 -3.09 -3.18
N LEU A 171 -17.71 -3.46 -1.96
CA LEU A 171 -17.55 -4.84 -1.53
C LEU A 171 -18.74 -5.25 -0.65
N THR A 172 -19.08 -6.53 -0.71
CA THR A 172 -19.95 -7.19 0.27
C THR A 172 -19.14 -7.54 1.53
N PHE A 173 -19.82 -7.81 2.64
CA PHE A 173 -19.16 -8.05 3.93
C PHE A 173 -18.23 -9.28 3.89
N ASP A 174 -18.71 -10.37 3.31
CA ASP A 174 -17.96 -11.62 3.11
C ASP A 174 -16.67 -11.38 2.31
N LEU A 175 -16.75 -10.67 1.19
CA LEU A 175 -15.58 -10.34 0.37
C LEU A 175 -14.58 -9.45 1.14
N ALA A 176 -15.08 -8.49 1.92
CA ALA A 176 -14.22 -7.62 2.71
C ALA A 176 -13.53 -8.39 3.86
N GLU A 177 -14.25 -9.30 4.52
CA GLU A 177 -13.69 -10.15 5.58
C GLU A 177 -12.63 -11.10 5.02
N ASP A 178 -12.90 -11.76 3.90
CA ASP A 178 -11.96 -12.67 3.24
C ASP A 178 -10.71 -11.94 2.75
N ALA A 179 -10.87 -10.73 2.22
CA ALA A 179 -9.75 -9.86 1.83
C ALA A 179 -8.82 -9.57 3.02
N ILE A 180 -9.39 -9.21 4.18
CA ILE A 180 -8.63 -8.93 5.41
C ILE A 180 -7.87 -10.19 5.85
N ARG A 181 -8.51 -11.35 5.85
CA ARG A 181 -7.88 -12.62 6.23
C ARG A 181 -6.74 -13.00 5.28
N GLY A 182 -6.96 -12.88 3.98
CA GLY A 182 -5.96 -13.19 2.96
C GLY A 182 -4.73 -12.28 3.04
N LEU A 183 -4.95 -10.97 3.17
CA LEU A 183 -3.88 -9.99 3.26
C LEU A 183 -3.05 -10.16 4.55
N ASP A 184 -3.69 -10.45 5.69
CA ASP A 184 -2.97 -10.71 6.93
C ASP A 184 -2.08 -11.96 6.84
N GLY A 185 -2.63 -13.05 6.30
CA GLY A 185 -1.87 -14.28 6.04
C GLY A 185 -0.69 -14.06 5.08
N PHE A 186 -0.89 -13.19 4.08
CA PHE A 186 0.18 -12.80 3.18
C PHE A 186 1.33 -12.08 3.90
N PHE A 187 1.03 -11.06 4.70
CA PHE A 187 2.05 -10.35 5.48
C PHE A 187 2.82 -11.26 6.44
N LEU A 188 2.12 -12.17 7.11
CA LEU A 188 2.72 -13.14 8.00
C LEU A 188 3.70 -14.06 7.25
N LYS A 189 3.35 -14.48 6.03
CA LYS A 189 4.22 -15.30 5.18
C LYS A 189 5.50 -14.55 4.79
N LEU A 190 5.39 -13.26 4.42
CA LEU A 190 6.56 -12.41 4.12
C LEU A 190 7.52 -12.30 5.31
N GLU A 191 6.96 -12.00 6.49
CA GLU A 191 7.75 -11.84 7.71
C GLU A 191 8.47 -13.13 8.08
N LYS A 192 7.75 -14.27 8.03
CA LYS A 192 8.35 -15.59 8.25
C LYS A 192 9.49 -15.89 7.28
N GLY A 193 9.31 -15.64 5.98
CA GLY A 193 10.37 -15.86 4.98
C GLY A 193 11.62 -14.99 5.20
N THR A 194 11.43 -13.77 5.70
CA THR A 194 12.52 -12.87 6.09
C THR A 194 13.29 -13.43 7.30
N LEU A 195 12.58 -13.88 8.33
CA LEU A 195 13.18 -14.49 9.53
C LEU A 195 13.92 -15.79 9.21
N GLU A 196 13.38 -16.60 8.30
CA GLU A 196 14.04 -17.85 7.85
C GLU A 196 15.35 -17.59 7.11
N THR A 197 15.42 -16.51 6.33
CA THR A 197 16.67 -16.07 5.67
C THR A 197 17.69 -15.62 6.71
N GLN A 198 17.30 -14.74 7.63
CA GLN A 198 18.19 -14.26 8.70
C GLN A 198 18.70 -15.39 9.62
N LYS A 199 17.88 -16.41 9.87
CA LYS A 199 18.30 -17.61 10.60
C LYS A 199 19.34 -18.42 9.81
N ARG A 200 19.10 -18.64 8.50
CA ARG A 200 20.04 -19.36 7.62
C ARG A 200 21.39 -18.66 7.53
N ASP A 201 21.37 -17.34 7.48
CA ASP A 201 22.57 -16.50 7.33
C ASP A 201 23.27 -16.22 8.68
N GLY A 202 22.83 -16.88 9.77
CA GLY A 202 23.42 -16.77 11.11
C GLY A 202 23.16 -15.45 11.84
N THR A 203 22.37 -14.54 11.26
CA THR A 203 22.03 -13.24 11.86
C THR A 203 21.05 -13.38 13.04
N LEU A 204 20.27 -14.47 13.07
CA LEU A 204 19.35 -14.80 14.16
C LEU A 204 19.70 -16.17 14.78
N SER A 205 19.87 -16.20 16.10
CA SER A 205 19.94 -17.47 16.83
C SER A 205 18.60 -18.22 16.79
N LYS A 206 18.64 -19.53 17.09
CA LYS A 206 17.42 -20.38 17.15
C LYS A 206 16.36 -19.84 18.12
N ASP A 207 16.80 -19.34 19.28
CA ASP A 207 15.91 -18.83 20.32
C ASP A 207 15.33 -17.46 19.97
N GLN A 208 16.11 -16.61 19.30
CA GLN A 208 15.60 -15.34 18.77
C GLN A 208 14.60 -15.60 17.64
N PHE A 209 14.91 -16.50 16.70
CA PHE A 209 13.99 -16.88 15.64
C PHE A 209 12.65 -17.39 16.18
N SER A 210 12.67 -18.30 17.15
CA SER A 210 11.44 -18.89 17.71
C SER A 210 10.57 -17.84 18.40
N ARG A 211 11.18 -16.89 19.13
CA ARG A 211 10.49 -15.75 19.71
C ARG A 211 9.90 -14.83 18.64
N SER A 212 10.71 -14.42 17.66
CA SER A 212 10.25 -13.54 16.58
C SER A 212 9.10 -14.13 15.76
N ILE A 213 9.10 -15.44 15.53
CA ILE A 213 7.97 -16.12 14.87
C ILE A 213 6.70 -16.00 15.71
N ARG A 214 6.76 -16.31 17.02
CA ARG A 214 5.61 -16.19 17.91
C ARG A 214 5.08 -14.77 17.93
N ASP A 215 5.95 -13.78 18.09
CA ASP A 215 5.56 -12.38 18.12
C ASP A 215 4.92 -11.94 16.79
N SER A 216 5.37 -12.49 15.66
CA SER A 216 4.78 -12.22 14.33
C SER A 216 3.36 -12.77 14.23
N PHE A 217 3.13 -14.00 14.70
CA PHE A 217 1.79 -14.59 14.76
C PHE A 217 0.84 -13.78 15.66
N ASP A 218 1.30 -13.37 16.83
CA ASP A 218 0.49 -12.59 17.78
C ASP A 218 0.12 -11.23 17.21
N ARG A 219 1.08 -10.54 16.55
CA ARG A 219 0.80 -9.27 15.82
C ARG A 219 -0.19 -9.46 14.69
N SER A 220 -0.03 -10.50 13.88
CA SER A 220 -0.93 -10.84 12.77
C SER A 220 -2.37 -11.04 13.27
N ASN A 221 -2.55 -11.88 14.29
CA ASN A 221 -3.86 -12.14 14.87
C ASN A 221 -4.49 -10.87 15.44
N THR A 222 -3.71 -10.06 16.17
CA THR A 222 -4.21 -8.80 16.75
C THR A 222 -4.70 -7.84 15.67
N ARG A 223 -3.90 -7.65 14.60
CA ARG A 223 -4.27 -6.80 13.46
C ARG A 223 -5.53 -7.29 12.76
N LYS A 224 -5.60 -8.60 12.45
CA LYS A 224 -6.78 -9.22 11.83
C LYS A 224 -8.05 -8.99 12.65
N ILE A 225 -8.00 -9.24 13.95
CA ILE A 225 -9.16 -9.04 14.85
C ILE A 225 -9.60 -7.58 14.82
N ALA A 226 -8.67 -6.63 14.98
CA ALA A 226 -8.99 -5.21 14.99
C ALA A 226 -9.67 -4.75 13.69
N TYR A 227 -9.23 -5.25 12.52
CA TYR A 227 -9.85 -4.89 11.24
C TYR A 227 -11.22 -5.56 11.03
N ILE A 228 -11.41 -6.80 11.46
CA ILE A 228 -12.72 -7.47 11.42
C ILE A 228 -13.72 -6.76 12.34
N GLU A 229 -13.31 -6.36 13.55
CA GLU A 229 -14.16 -5.60 14.46
C GLU A 229 -14.60 -4.26 13.84
N ARG A 230 -13.68 -3.53 13.19
CA ARG A 230 -14.01 -2.31 12.44
C ARG A 230 -15.00 -2.58 11.32
N LEU A 231 -14.82 -3.67 10.56
CA LEU A 231 -15.73 -4.07 9.49
C LEU A 231 -17.15 -4.31 10.04
N GLN A 232 -17.27 -5.00 11.18
CA GLN A 232 -18.54 -5.26 11.85
C GLN A 232 -19.20 -3.97 12.37
N LEU A 233 -18.41 -3.03 12.90
CA LEU A 233 -18.92 -1.71 13.30
C LEU A 233 -19.52 -0.96 12.10
N ILE A 234 -18.82 -0.94 10.97
CA ILE A 234 -19.33 -0.33 9.73
C ILE A 234 -20.63 -1.02 9.28
N GLN A 235 -20.69 -2.36 9.28
CA GLN A 235 -21.91 -3.11 8.94
C GLN A 235 -23.10 -2.70 9.81
N LYS A 236 -22.90 -2.60 11.12
CA LYS A 236 -23.95 -2.16 12.05
C LYS A 236 -24.44 -0.74 11.70
N SER A 237 -23.52 0.19 11.43
CA SER A 237 -23.86 1.56 11.08
C SER A 237 -24.57 1.71 9.73
N LEU A 238 -24.35 0.80 8.78
CA LEU A 238 -25.03 0.79 7.47
C LEU A 238 -26.40 0.12 7.50
N SER A 239 -26.76 -0.58 8.59
CA SER A 239 -28.01 -1.33 8.73
C SER A 239 -29.12 -0.55 9.47
N VAL A 240 -28.84 0.72 9.82
CA VAL A 240 -29.75 1.67 10.46
C VAL A 240 -30.27 2.64 9.41
#